data_AF-A0A843ARD8-F1
#
_entry.id   AF-A0A843ARD8-F1
#
_cell.length_a   1.000
_cell.length_b   1.000
_cell.length_c   1.000
_cell.angle_alpha   90.00
_cell.angle_beta   90.00
_cell.angle_gamma   90.00
#
_symmetry.space_group_name_H-M   'P 1'
#
loop_
_entity.id
_entity.type
_entity.pdbx_description
1 polymer ?
#
loop_
_entity_poly.entity_id
_entity_poly.type
_entity_poly.pdbx_seq_one_letter_code
_entity_poly.pdbx_strand_id
1 'polypeptide(L)' 'MEVVLILFKSDLPKDKVIKNFEARADLHRAVPGLVQKYYIHDEATGHFGGIHVFDSHESAEAYMNSDLVKSIGNT' A
#
# COMPACT_ATOMS: atom_id res chain seq x y z
N MET A 1 -9.86 -6.52 -13.76
CA MET A 1 -8.60 -5.87 -13.34
C MET A 1 -8.93 -4.48 -12.84
N GLU A 2 -8.45 -4.14 -11.66
CA GLU A 2 -8.74 -2.87 -10.96
C GLU A 2 -7.41 -2.29 -10.43
N VAL A 3 -7.30 -0.96 -10.38
CA VAL A 3 -6.09 -0.28 -9.87
C VAL A 3 -6.44 0.64 -8.72
N VAL A 4 -5.80 0.40 -7.57
CA VAL A 4 -6.01 1.19 -6.35
C VAL A 4 -4.74 1.97 -6.01
N LEU A 5 -4.86 3.30 -5.97
CA LEU A 5 -3.84 4.21 -5.49
C LEU A 5 -4.11 4.59 -4.03
N ILE A 6 -3.17 4.28 -3.14
CA ILE A 6 -3.20 4.75 -1.76
C ILE A 6 -2.01 5.66 -1.52
N LEU A 7 -2.27 6.89 -1.08
CA LEU A 7 -1.28 7.88 -0.69
C LEU A 7 -1.45 8.23 0.78
N PHE A 8 -0.34 8.42 1.48
CA PHE A 8 -0.32 8.89 2.86
C PHE A 8 0.92 9.75 3.11
N LYS A 9 0.88 10.53 4.19
CA LYS A 9 2.05 11.23 4.74
C LYS A 9 2.46 10.55 6.04
N SER A 10 3.74 10.63 6.36
CA SER A 10 4.30 10.09 7.59
C SER A 10 5.28 11.11 8.17
N ASP A 11 5.29 11.24 9.50
CA ASP A 11 6.29 12.02 10.22
C ASP A 11 7.59 11.23 10.44
N LEU A 12 7.63 9.95 10.03
CA LEU A 12 8.84 9.15 10.08
C LEU A 12 9.87 9.60 9.03
N PRO A 13 11.17 9.44 9.34
CA PRO A 13 12.22 9.53 8.33
C PRO A 13 11.98 8.58 7.14
N LYS A 14 12.30 9.02 5.93
CA LYS A 14 12.11 8.26 4.67
C LYS A 14 12.64 6.83 4.73
N ASP A 15 13.82 6.61 5.32
CA ASP A 15 14.43 5.29 5.46
C ASP A 15 13.61 4.36 6.38
N LYS A 16 12.95 4.91 7.40
CA LYS A 16 12.05 4.16 8.28
C LYS A 16 10.76 3.78 7.56
N VAL A 17 10.19 4.68 6.76
CA VAL A 17 9.01 4.36 5.94
C VAL A 17 9.32 3.25 4.94
N ILE A 18 10.48 3.30 4.27
CA ILE A 18 10.92 2.24 3.34
C ILE A 18 11.10 0.91 4.07
N LYS A 19 11.73 0.90 5.25
CA LYS A 19 11.86 -0.34 6.07
C LYS A 19 10.49 -0.91 6.47
N ASN A 20 9.51 -0.06 6.78
CA ASN A 20 8.16 -0.50 7.08
C ASN A 20 7.48 -1.15 5.85
N PHE A 21 7.74 -0.66 4.64
CA PHE A 21 7.28 -1.30 3.41
C PHE A 21 7.87 -2.68 3.20
N GLU A 22 9.18 -2.83 3.40
CA GLU A 22 9.88 -4.11 3.29
C GLU A 22 9.37 -5.12 4.32
N ALA A 23 9.26 -4.71 5.58
CA ALA A 23 8.80 -5.56 6.68
C ALA A 23 7.35 -6.05 6.50
N ARG A 24 6.52 -5.27 5.78
CA ARG A 24 5.11 -5.60 5.51
C ARG A 24 4.90 -6.21 4.12
N ALA A 25 5.95 -6.47 3.36
CA ALA A 25 5.83 -6.93 1.97
C ALA A 25 5.11 -8.29 1.86
N ASP A 26 5.42 -9.24 2.75
CA ASP A 26 4.79 -10.56 2.75
C ASP A 26 3.29 -10.51 3.08
N LEU A 27 2.88 -9.60 3.98
CA LEU A 27 1.47 -9.38 4.28
C LEU A 27 0.69 -8.93 3.03
N HIS A 28 1.31 -8.11 2.18
CA HIS A 28 0.68 -7.67 0.94
C HIS A 28 0.68 -8.77 -0.12
N ARG A 29 1.76 -9.55 -0.24
CA ARG A 29 1.83 -10.69 -1.16
C ARG A 29 0.77 -11.76 -0.87
N ALA A 30 0.34 -11.86 0.39
CA ALA A 30 -0.72 -12.78 0.81
C ALA A 30 -2.14 -12.27 0.53
N VAL A 31 -2.32 -11.04 0.01
CA VAL A 31 -3.66 -10.48 -0.27
C VAL A 31 -4.29 -11.21 -1.47
N PRO A 32 -5.46 -11.84 -1.31
CA PRO A 32 -6.15 -12.51 -2.41
C PRO A 32 -6.46 -11.54 -3.56
N GLY A 33 -6.13 -11.94 -4.78
CA GLY A 33 -6.37 -11.17 -6.00
C GLY A 33 -5.42 -9.99 -6.22
N LEU A 34 -4.47 -9.72 -5.31
CA LEU A 34 -3.42 -8.74 -5.56
C LEU A 34 -2.38 -9.33 -6.52
N VAL A 35 -2.37 -8.82 -7.75
CA VAL A 35 -1.42 -9.24 -8.80
C VAL A 35 -0.08 -8.55 -8.61
N GLN A 36 -0.10 -7.25 -8.30
CA GLN A 36 1.12 -6.48 -8.16
C GLN A 36 0.95 -5.29 -7.23
N LYS A 37 2.02 -4.93 -6.52
CA LYS A 37 2.12 -3.70 -5.75
C LYS A 37 3.42 -2.97 -6.07
N TYR A 38 3.33 -1.68 -6.34
CA TYR A 38 4.48 -0.78 -6.44
C TYR A 38 4.49 0.16 -5.25
N TYR A 39 5.63 0.25 -4.55
CA TYR A 39 5.86 1.28 -3.54
C TYR A 39 6.29 2.57 -4.23
N ILE A 40 5.65 3.67 -3.86
CA ILE A 40 5.94 4.98 -4.45
C ILE A 40 6.25 6.00 -3.35
N HIS A 41 7.10 6.95 -3.69
CA HIS A 41 7.37 8.13 -2.89
C HIS A 41 7.48 9.33 -3.83
N ASP A 42 6.70 10.36 -3.55
CA ASP A 42 6.74 11.63 -4.25
C ASP A 42 7.47 12.66 -3.38
N GLU A 43 8.69 13.03 -3.80
CA GLU A 43 9.53 13.99 -3.08
C GLU A 43 8.97 15.42 -3.12
N ALA A 44 8.21 15.78 -4.16
CA ALA A 44 7.65 17.12 -4.29
C ALA A 44 6.49 17.35 -3.30
N THR A 45 5.69 16.32 -3.04
CA THR A 45 4.51 16.43 -2.15
C THR A 45 4.72 15.79 -0.78
N GLY A 46 5.80 15.03 -0.61
CA GLY A 46 6.14 14.28 0.59
C GLY A 46 5.27 13.04 0.80
N HIS A 47 4.46 12.64 -0.18
CA HIS A 47 3.61 11.46 -0.05
C HIS A 47 4.42 10.18 -0.22
N PHE A 48 4.03 9.17 0.53
CA PHE A 48 4.36 7.78 0.31
C PHE A 48 3.10 7.06 -0.13
N GLY A 49 3.25 5.90 -0.75
CA GLY A 49 2.08 5.17 -1.19
C GLY A 49 2.33 3.82 -1.81
N GLY A 50 1.24 3.27 -2.32
CA GLY A 50 1.22 2.03 -3.06
C GLY A 50 0.26 2.09 -4.24
N ILE A 51 0.72 1.65 -5.41
CA ILE A 51 -0.13 1.32 -6.54
C ILE A 51 -0.39 -0.18 -6.48
N HIS A 52 -1.65 -0.57 -6.33
CA HIS A 52 -2.07 -1.96 -6.22
C HIS A 52 -2.87 -2.35 -7.46
N VAL A 53 -2.46 -3.44 -8.10
CA VAL A 53 -3.13 -4.01 -9.27
C VAL A 53 -3.85 -5.28 -8.84
N PHE A 54 -5.18 -5.29 -8.95
CA PHE A 54 -6.02 -6.42 -8.60
C PHE A 54 -6.58 -7.11 -9.84
N ASP A 55 -6.80 -8.41 -9.76
CA ASP A 55 -7.40 -9.21 -10.85
C ASP A 55 -8.87 -8.85 -11.12
N SER A 56 -9.59 -8.42 -10.08
CA SER A 56 -11.03 -8.18 -10.07
C SER A 56 -11.40 -6.95 -9.23
N HIS A 57 -12.62 -6.45 -9.45
CA HIS A 57 -13.17 -5.37 -8.64
C HIS A 57 -13.48 -5.85 -7.21
N GLU A 58 -14.01 -7.08 -7.06
CA GLU A 58 -14.34 -7.62 -5.74
C GLU A 58 -13.08 -7.77 -4.86
N SER A 59 -11.94 -8.19 -5.42
CA SER A 59 -10.68 -8.25 -4.67
C SER A 59 -10.18 -6.88 -4.24
N ALA A 60 -10.35 -5.85 -5.07
CA ALA A 60 -10.00 -4.47 -4.72
C ALA A 60 -10.90 -3.91 -3.61
N GLU A 61 -12.21 -4.13 -3.69
CA GLU A 61 -13.16 -3.73 -2.62
C GLU A 61 -12.88 -4.47 -1.31
N ALA A 62 -12.61 -5.78 -1.36
CA ALA A 62 -12.24 -6.55 -0.18
C ALA A 62 -10.96 -6.02 0.47
N TYR A 63 -9.96 -5.67 -0.34
CA TYR A 63 -8.72 -5.06 0.14
C TYR A 63 -8.98 -3.70 0.82
N MET A 64 -9.78 -2.83 0.20
CA MET A 64 -10.10 -1.49 0.75
C MET A 64 -10.81 -1.55 2.11
N ASN A 65 -11.57 -2.62 2.37
CA ASN A 65 -12.26 -2.85 3.65
C ASN A 65 -11.41 -3.59 4.70
N SER A 66 -10.21 -4.04 4.32
CA SER A 66 -9.32 -4.83 5.19
C SER A 66 -8.63 -4.00 6.27
N ASP A 67 -8.19 -4.67 7.34
CA ASP A 67 -7.40 -4.03 8.40
C ASP A 67 -5.99 -3.63 7.92
N LEU A 68 -5.53 -4.22 6.80
CA LEU A 68 -4.27 -3.86 6.19
C LEU A 68 -4.31 -2.43 5.65
N VAL A 69 -5.45 -1.99 5.08
CA VAL A 69 -5.67 -0.60 4.63
C VAL A 69 -5.89 0.33 5.82
N LYS A 70 -6.66 -0.09 6.83
CA LYS A 70 -6.92 0.72 8.04
C LYS A 70 -5.67 1.01 8.87
N SER A 71 -4.61 0.21 8.71
CA SER A 71 -3.34 0.39 9.41
C SER A 71 -2.31 1.20 8.62
N ILE A 72 -2.66 1.73 7.45
CA ILE A 72 -1.78 2.61 6.66
C ILE A 72 -1.69 3.98 7.35
N GLY A 73 -0.47 4.50 7.50
CA GLY A 73 -0.21 5.78 8.19
C GLY A 73 -0.21 5.71 9.72
N ASN A 74 -0.64 4.59 10.31
CA ASN A 74 -0.61 4.35 11.77
C ASN A 74 0.73 3.79 12.28
N THR A 75 1.81 3.87 11.49
CA THR A 75 3.14 3.36 11.85
C THR A 75 4.23 4.26 11.32
#